data_AF-A0A7V2DH71-F1
#
_entry.id   AF-A0A7V2DH71-F1
#
_cell.length_a   1.000
_cell.length_b   1.000
_cell.length_c   1.000
_cell.angle_alpha   90.00
_cell.angle_beta   90.00
_cell.angle_gamma   90.00
#
_symmetry.space_group_name_H-M   'P 1'
#
loop_
_entity.id
_entity.type
_entity.pdbx_description
1 polymer ?
#
loop_
_entity_poly.entity_id
_entity_poly.type
_entity_poly.pdbx_seq_one_letter_code
_entity_poly.pdbx_strand_id
1 'polypeptide(L)' 'MNIGPYSFDEYIHLVKSFHGHIAPGMVIGGIMVDTALKNTPAGEFFDALCETESCLPDAVQLLMP' A
#
# COMPACT_ATOMS: atom_id res chain seq x y z
N MET A 1 -6.63 4.92 12.25
CA MET A 1 -5.59 5.30 11.26
C MET A 1 -6.10 4.89 9.90
N ASN A 2 -5.81 5.69 8.88
CA ASN A 2 -6.15 5.36 7.49
C ASN A 2 -4.86 5.04 6.73
N ILE A 3 -4.96 4.15 5.73
CA ILE A 3 -3.91 3.81 4.79
C ILE A 3 -4.46 4.14 3.40
N GLY A 4 -3.97 5.23 2.82
CA GLY A 4 -4.57 5.80 1.62
C GLY A 4 -6.06 6.16 1.84
N PRO A 5 -6.98 5.74 0.96
CA PRO A 5 -8.41 6.03 1.10
C PRO A 5 -9.14 5.10 2.07
N TYR A 6 -8.48 4.08 2.62
CA TYR A 6 -9.10 3.04 3.43
C TYR A 6 -8.86 3.27 4.92
N SER A 7 -9.86 2.95 5.75
CA SER A 7 -9.60 2.69 7.17
C SER A 7 -8.67 1.48 7.31
N PHE A 8 -8.03 1.34 8.48
CA PHE A 8 -7.15 0.21 8.75
C PHE A 8 -7.84 -1.15 8.52
N ASP A 9 -9.06 -1.32 9.02
CA ASP A 9 -9.79 -2.60 8.88
C ASP A 9 -10.17 -2.90 7.43
N GLU A 10 -10.57 -1.89 6.66
CA GLU A 10 -10.83 -2.02 5.22
C GLU A 10 -9.56 -2.41 4.45
N TYR A 11 -8.42 -1.77 4.77
CA TYR A 11 -7.14 -2.12 4.17
C TYR A 11 -6.74 -3.57 4.48
N ILE A 12 -6.90 -4.02 5.73
CA ILE A 12 -6.64 -5.42 6.10
C ILE A 12 -7.55 -6.39 5.32
N HIS A 13 -8.79 -6.00 5.06
CA HIS A 13 -9.71 -6.81 4.26
C HIS A 13 -9.24 -6.93 2.81
N LEU A 14 -8.81 -5.82 2.21
CA LEU A 14 -8.23 -5.79 0.85
C LEU A 14 -6.95 -6.61 0.76
N VAL A 15 -6.05 -6.47 1.74
CA VAL A 15 -4.81 -7.26 1.83
C VAL A 15 -5.15 -8.75 1.78
N LYS A 16 -6.11 -9.20 2.61
CA LYS A 16 -6.49 -10.61 2.64
C LYS A 16 -7.10 -11.08 1.32
N SER A 17 -7.90 -10.25 0.64
CA SER A 17 -8.55 -10.64 -0.62
C SER A 17 -7.61 -10.62 -1.83
N PHE A 18 -6.63 -9.72 -1.86
CA PHE A 18 -5.68 -9.59 -2.98
C PHE A 18 -4.42 -10.44 -2.79
N HIS A 19 -3.77 -10.34 -1.62
CA HIS A 19 -2.53 -11.05 -1.29
C HIS A 19 -2.76 -12.48 -0.73
N GLY A 20 -4.03 -12.84 -0.48
CA GLY A 20 -4.44 -14.16 0.00
C GLY A 20 -4.28 -14.41 1.51
N HIS A 21 -3.48 -13.59 2.20
CA HIS A 21 -3.34 -13.64 3.67
C HIS A 21 -2.84 -12.29 4.22
N ILE A 22 -2.94 -12.10 5.54
CA ILE A 22 -2.49 -10.88 6.21
C ILE A 22 -1.00 -11.03 6.55
N ALA A 23 -0.14 -10.74 5.58
CA ALA A 23 1.31 -10.74 5.77
C ALA A 23 1.76 -9.48 6.53
N PRO A 24 2.71 -9.57 7.50
CA PRO A 24 3.28 -8.38 8.15
C PRO A 24 3.87 -7.37 7.15
N GLY A 25 4.49 -7.87 6.07
CA GLY A 25 5.03 -7.05 5.00
C GLY A 25 3.97 -6.22 4.28
N MET A 26 2.74 -6.72 4.14
CA MET A 26 1.62 -5.97 3.55
C MET A 26 1.12 -4.86 4.47
N VAL A 27 1.07 -5.10 5.78
CA VAL A 27 0.65 -4.09 6.75
C VAL A 27 1.67 -2.95 6.80
N ILE A 28 2.96 -3.28 6.90
CA ILE A 28 4.04 -2.28 6.89
C ILE A 28 4.11 -1.57 5.54
N GLY A 29 4.02 -2.33 4.44
CA GLY A 29 4.06 -1.79 3.07
C GLY A 29 2.95 -0.79 2.81
N GLY A 30 1.73 -1.03 3.29
CA GLY A 30 0.63 -0.07 3.17
C GLY A 30 0.95 1.26 3.85
N ILE A 31 1.48 1.21 5.08
CA ILE A 31 1.90 2.40 5.82
C ILE A 31 3.04 3.14 5.10
N MET A 32 4.00 2.40 4.52
CA MET A 32 5.10 2.99 3.74
C MET A 32 4.58 3.72 2.50
N VAL A 33 3.69 3.09 1.73
CA VAL A 33 3.12 3.69 0.50
C VAL A 33 2.25 4.90 0.83
N ASP A 34 1.39 4.81 1.85
CA ASP A 34 0.60 5.95 2.35
C ASP A 34 1.49 7.12 2.78
N THR A 35 2.60 6.83 3.48
CA THR A 35 3.57 7.85 3.86
C THR A 35 4.25 8.47 2.64
N ALA A 36 4.63 7.66 1.65
CA ALA A 36 5.24 8.16 0.42
C ALA A 36 4.29 9.10 -0.33
N LEU A 37 3.03 8.69 -0.54
CA LEU A 37 2.00 9.49 -1.22
C LEU A 37 1.70 10.83 -0.51
N LYS A 38 1.78 10.86 0.84
CA LYS A 38 1.64 12.10 1.61
C LYS A 38 2.82 13.06 1.47
N ASN A 39 3.97 12.57 1.02
CA ASN A 39 5.19 13.35 0.83
C ASN A 39 5.49 13.65 -0.64
N THR A 40 4.60 13.27 -1.57
CA THR A 40 4.70 13.60 -2.99
C THR A 40 3.80 14.79 -3.38
N PRO A 41 4.17 15.59 -4.40
CA PRO A 41 3.32 16.65 -4.92
C PRO A 41 1.93 16.16 -5.36
N ALA A 42 0.89 16.95 -5.10
CA ALA A 42 -0.46 16.60 -5.52
C ALA A 42 -0.65 16.76 -7.03
N GLY A 43 -1.32 15.79 -7.67
CA GLY A 43 -1.74 15.88 -9.07
C GLY A 43 -0.71 15.46 -10.12
N GLU A 44 0.42 14.89 -9.70
CA GLU A 44 1.41 14.30 -10.59
C GLU A 44 1.20 12.78 -10.76
N PHE A 45 1.69 12.25 -11.88
CA PHE A 45 1.79 10.82 -12.12
C PHE A 45 3.13 10.31 -11.59
N PHE A 46 3.11 9.19 -10.86
CA PHE A 46 4.30 8.59 -10.30
C PHE A 46 4.41 7.13 -10.74
N ASP A 47 5.63 6.73 -11.09
CA ASP A 47 5.99 5.33 -11.14
C ASP A 47 6.45 4.86 -9.75
N ALA A 48 6.36 3.56 -9.50
CA ALA A 48 6.84 2.95 -8.27
C ALA A 48 7.95 1.93 -8.55
N LEU A 49 8.93 1.90 -7.66
CA LEU A 49 9.98 0.89 -7.62
C LEU A 49 9.98 0.25 -6.24
N CYS A 50 9.93 -1.08 -6.19
CA CYS A 50 10.15 -1.84 -4.97
C CYS A 50 11.53 -2.49 -5.01
N GLU A 51 12.32 -2.30 -3.95
CA GLU A 51 13.64 -2.95 -3.80
C GLU A 51 13.54 -4.41 -3.34
N THR A 52 12.32 -4.94 -3.25
CA THR A 52 12.02 -6.34 -2.92
C THR A 52 10.83 -6.82 -3.74
N GLU A 53 10.84 -8.10 -4.08
CA GLU A 53 9.70 -8.79 -4.69
C GLU A 53 8.66 -9.26 -3.67
N SER A 54 8.97 -9.21 -2.37
CA SER A 54 8.11 -9.78 -1.33
C SER A 54 7.15 -8.73 -0.76
N CYS A 55 5.85 -8.98 -0.89
CA CYS A 55 4.72 -8.23 -0.30
C CYS A 55 4.59 -6.76 -0.73
N LEU A 56 5.63 -5.94 -0.59
CA LEU A 56 5.60 -4.50 -0.87
C LEU A 56 5.07 -4.16 -2.27
N PRO A 57 5.38 -4.91 -3.35
CA PRO A 57 4.78 -4.66 -4.66
C PRO A 57 3.24 -4.68 -4.66
N ASP A 58 2.62 -5.61 -3.92
CA ASP A 58 1.16 -5.70 -3.85
C ASP A 58 0.56 -4.53 -3.07
N ALA A 59 1.26 -4.02 -2.04
CA ALA A 59 0.82 -2.83 -1.32
C ALA A 59 0.84 -1.57 -2.22
N VAL A 60 1.85 -1.46 -3.10
CA VAL A 60 1.87 -0.44 -4.15
C VAL A 60 0.68 -0.60 -5.08
N GLN A 61 0.42 -1.81 -5.59
CA GLN A 61 -0.70 -2.09 -6.49
C GLN A 61 -2.09 -1.82 -5.89
N LEU A 62 -2.25 -1.99 -4.57
CA LEU A 62 -3.52 -1.73 -3.90
C LEU A 62 -3.79 -0.24 -3.65
N LEU A 63 -2.73 0.58 -3.55
CA LEU A 63 -2.84 1.97 -3.09
C LEU A 63 -2.53 3.00 -4.17
N MET A 64 -1.83 2.60 -5.23
CA MET A 64 -1.58 3.43 -6.41
C MET A 64 -2.46 2.98 -7.58
N PRO A 65 -3.06 3.91 -8.36
CA PRO A 65 -3.88 3.60 -9.53
C PRO A 65 -3.17 2.81 -10.62
#